data_AF-X0UFC6-F1
#
_entry.id   AF-X0UFC6-F1
#
_cell.length_a   1.000
_cell.length_b   1.000
_cell.length_c   1.000
_cell.angle_alpha   90.00
_cell.angle_beta   90.00
_cell.angle_gamma   90.00
#
_symmetry.space_group_name_H-M   'P 1'
#
loop_
_entity.id
_entity.type
_entity.pdbx_description
1 polymer ?
#
loop_
_entity_poly.entity_id
_entity_poly.type
_entity_poly.pdbx_seq_one_letter_code
_entity_poly.pdbx_strand_id
1 'polypeptide(L)' 'SNCETFQSRRTEIRYRPEPGAKAEYVHTLNGSGLALPRTVIAILENYQQADGSVVVPEALRPWMGGVELITVGVDDV' A
#
# COMPACT_ATOMS: atom_id res chain seq x y z
N SER A 1 -1.69 -10.51 -7.00
CA SER A 1 -2.43 -11.45 -7.87
C SER A 1 -2.05 -11.23 -9.33
N ASN A 2 -1.80 -12.32 -10.06
CA ASN A 2 -1.74 -12.30 -11.52
C ASN A 2 -3.10 -12.81 -12.03
N CYS A 3 -3.84 -11.96 -12.75
CA CYS A 3 -5.15 -12.29 -13.28
C CYS A 3 -5.10 -12.75 -14.75
N GLU A 4 -3.91 -12.87 -15.32
CA GLU A 4 -3.69 -13.22 -16.73
C GLU A 4 -4.65 -12.44 -17.63
N THR A 5 -5.32 -13.13 -18.56
CA THR A 5 -6.29 -12.54 -19.48
C THR A 5 -7.72 -12.46 -18.93
N PHE A 6 -7.99 -12.84 -17.68
CA PHE A 6 -9.36 -12.95 -17.15
C PHE A 6 -10.12 -11.61 -17.17
N GLN A 7 -9.46 -10.55 -16.67
CA GLN A 7 -10.07 -9.21 -16.59
C GLN A 7 -10.07 -8.55 -17.97
N SER A 8 -8.96 -8.62 -18.71
CA SER A 8 -8.83 -8.00 -20.04
C SER A 8 -9.80 -8.57 -21.08
N ARG A 9 -10.14 -9.86 -21.01
CA ARG A 9 -11.22 -10.47 -21.83
C ARG A 9 -12.62 -9.94 -21.46
N ARG A 10 -12.84 -9.49 -20.22
CA ARG A 10 -14.13 -8.95 -19.76
C ARG A 10 -14.29 -7.46 -20.02
N THR A 11 -13.17 -6.75 -20.18
CA THR A 11 -13.14 -5.29 -20.39
C THR A 11 -12.61 -4.89 -21.76
N GLU A 12 -12.35 -5.86 -22.64
CA GLU A 12 -11.82 -5.68 -24.00
C GLU A 12 -10.47 -4.91 -24.09
N ILE A 13 -9.62 -5.05 -23.07
CA ILE A 13 -8.29 -4.44 -23.05
C ILE A 13 -7.30 -5.30 -23.84
N ARG A 14 -6.80 -4.76 -24.95
CA ARG A 14 -5.88 -5.44 -25.86
C ARG A 14 -4.71 -4.54 -26.22
N TYR A 15 -3.61 -5.15 -26.62
CA TYR A 15 -2.45 -4.48 -27.22
C TYR A 15 -2.09 -5.14 -28.55
N ARG A 16 -1.27 -4.47 -29.36
CA ARG A 16 -0.67 -5.08 -30.56
C ARG A 16 0.84 -5.16 -30.33
N PRO A 17 1.46 -6.35 -30.47
CA PRO A 17 2.89 -6.48 -30.23
C PRO A 17 3.73 -5.75 -31.29
N GLU A 18 3.23 -5.66 -32.52
CA GLU A 18 3.87 -4.97 -33.64
C GLU A 18 2.83 -4.23 -34.51
N PRO A 19 3.24 -3.23 -35.32
CA PRO A 19 2.37 -2.59 -36.31
C PRO A 19 1.74 -3.62 -37.26
N GLY A 20 0.42 -3.59 -37.40
CA GLY A 20 -0.32 -4.52 -38.25
C GLY A 20 -0.59 -5.91 -37.64
N ALA A 21 0.05 -6.26 -36.51
CA ALA A 21 -0.19 -7.53 -35.83
C ALA A 21 -1.63 -7.63 -35.28
N LYS A 22 -2.08 -8.88 -35.07
CA LYS A 22 -3.35 -9.16 -34.41
C LYS A 22 -3.31 -8.64 -32.98
N ALA A 23 -4.41 -8.04 -32.53
CA ALA A 23 -4.53 -7.59 -31.15
C ALA A 23 -4.63 -8.79 -30.18
N GLU A 24 -3.89 -8.72 -29.09
CA GLU A 24 -3.80 -9.75 -28.03
C GLU A 24 -4.29 -9.17 -26.71
N TYR A 25 -4.91 -10.01 -25.87
CA TYR A 25 -5.36 -9.59 -24.54
C TYR A 25 -4.17 -9.45 -23.59
N VAL A 26 -4.08 -8.33 -22.88
CA VAL A 26 -3.01 -8.10 -21.90
C VAL A 26 -3.19 -8.97 -20.66
N HIS A 27 -2.09 -9.27 -19.98
CA HIS A 27 -2.15 -9.77 -18.61
C HIS A 27 -2.37 -8.61 -17.64
N THR A 28 -3.23 -8.82 -16.66
CA THR A 28 -3.56 -7.82 -15.63
C THR A 28 -3.03 -8.28 -14.27
N LEU A 29 -2.42 -7.35 -13.53
CA LEU A 29 -1.90 -7.61 -12.19
C LEU A 29 -2.52 -6.62 -11.21
N ASN A 30 -2.66 -7.05 -9.97
CA ASN A 30 -3.05 -6.19 -8.86
C ASN A 30 -2.37 -6.64 -7.57
N GLY A 31 -2.15 -5.70 -6.67
CA GLY A 31 -1.63 -5.93 -5.33
C GLY A 31 -1.78 -4.66 -4.50
N SER A 32 -2.28 -4.78 -3.28
CA SER A 32 -2.32 -3.65 -2.35
C SER A 32 -0.90 -3.32 -1.86
N GLY A 33 -0.53 -2.04 -1.84
CA GLY A 33 0.79 -1.60 -1.37
C GLY A 33 0.73 -0.29 -0.59
N LEU A 34 -0.14 -0.11 0.41
CA LEU A 34 -0.80 -1.08 1.28
C LEU A 34 -2.24 -0.62 1.57
N ALA A 35 -2.99 -1.36 2.39
CA ALA A 35 -4.29 -0.91 2.89
C ALA A 35 -4.11 -0.02 4.14
N LEU A 36 -4.14 1.31 3.97
CA LEU A 36 -3.79 2.29 5.01
C LEU A 36 -4.40 2.00 6.40
N PRO A 37 -5.72 1.77 6.57
CA PRO A 37 -6.29 1.51 7.89
C PRO A 37 -5.69 0.28 8.57
N ARG A 38 -5.41 -0.79 7.81
CA ARG A 38 -4.80 -2.01 8.33
C ARG A 38 -3.34 -1.79 8.68
N THR A 39 -2.62 -1.04 7.86
CA THR A 39 -1.22 -0.67 8.13
C THR A 39 -1.10 0.15 9.40
N VAL A 40 -2.00 1.12 9.63
CA VAL A 40 -2.01 1.92 10.86
C VAL A 40 -2.22 1.04 12.09
N ILE A 41 -3.24 0.17 12.09
CA ILE A 41 -3.50 -0.75 13.21
C ILE A 41 -2.28 -1.65 13.48
N ALA A 42 -1.68 -2.22 12.42
CA ALA A 42 -0.50 -3.07 12.58
C ALA A 42 0.69 -2.31 13.19
N ILE A 43 0.91 -1.04 12.82
CA ILE A 43 1.95 -0.20 13.43
C ILE A 43 1.65 0.03 14.91
N LEU A 44 0.42 0.43 15.25
CA LEU A 44 0.03 0.66 16.65
C LEU A 44 0.24 -0.60 17.50
N GLU A 45 -0.19 -1.77 17.03
CA GLU A 45 -0.08 -3.03 17.78
C GLU A 45 1.36 -3.52 17.95
N ASN A 46 2.20 -3.38 16.93
CA ASN A 46 3.56 -3.96 16.92
C ASN A 46 4.62 -3.00 17.48
N TYR A 47 4.32 -1.69 17.56
CA TYR A 47 5.27 -0.69 18.04
C TYR A 47 4.81 -0.02 19.36
N GLN A 48 3.70 -0.45 19.94
CA GLN A 48 3.29 -0.02 21.29
C GLN A 48 4.34 -0.39 22.34
N GLN A 49 4.48 0.48 23.33
CA GLN A 49 5.31 0.32 24.52
C GLN A 49 4.43 0.04 25.75
N ALA A 50 5.03 -0.40 26.85
CA ALA A 50 4.31 -0.74 28.07
C ALA A 50 3.57 0.45 28.72
N ASP A 51 4.01 1.68 28.46
CA ASP A 51 3.36 2.92 28.88
C ASP A 51 2.26 3.41 27.92
N GLY A 52 2.00 2.65 26.84
CA GLY A 52 1.01 2.96 25.82
C GLY A 52 1.50 3.88 24.69
N SER A 53 2.74 4.41 24.76
CA SER A 53 3.33 5.14 23.64
C SER A 53 3.59 4.23 22.44
N VAL A 54 3.70 4.78 21.23
CA VAL A 54 4.00 4.03 20.01
C VAL A 54 5.27 4.56 19.37
N VAL A 55 6.26 3.70 19.20
CA VAL A 55 7.49 4.06 18.49
C VAL A 55 7.18 4.19 16.99
N VAL A 56 7.55 5.32 16.40
CA VAL A 56 7.41 5.52 14.96
C VAL A 56 8.48 4.69 14.23
N PRO A 57 8.10 3.79 13.30
CA PRO A 57 9.05 3.07 12.48
C PRO A 57 10.02 4.03 11.78
N GLU A 58 11.31 3.71 11.77
CA GLU A 58 12.36 4.62 11.25
C GLU A 58 12.06 5.10 9.82
N ALA A 59 11.55 4.22 8.96
CA ALA A 59 11.17 4.53 7.59
C ALA A 59 10.06 5.59 7.45
N LEU A 60 9.25 5.80 8.49
CA LEU A 60 8.15 6.77 8.50
C LEU A 60 8.55 8.13 9.07
N ARG A 61 9.62 8.21 9.88
CA ARG A 61 10.03 9.45 10.57
C ARG A 61 10.26 10.65 9.63
N PRO A 62 10.88 10.51 8.43
CA PRO A 62 11.03 11.63 7.50
C PRO A 62 9.69 12.23 7.03
N TRP A 63 8.63 11.42 7.03
CA TRP A 63 7.29 11.83 6.63
C TRP A 63 6.45 12.36 7.79
N MET A 64 6.95 12.22 9.02
CA MET A 64 6.30 12.66 10.26
C MET A 64 7.04 13.84 10.92
N GLY A 65 7.84 14.60 10.16
CA GLY A 65 8.57 15.75 10.70
C GLY A 65 9.68 15.38 11.69
N GLY A 66 10.20 14.14 11.64
CA GLY A 66 11.20 13.65 12.57
C GLY A 66 10.63 13.11 13.89
N VAL A 67 9.30 13.04 14.05
CA VAL A 67 8.68 12.43 15.24
C VAL A 67 9.09 10.96 15.35
N GLU A 68 9.64 10.60 16.51
CA GLU A 68 10.12 9.24 16.79
C GLU A 68 9.17 8.45 17.70
N LEU A 69 8.28 9.13 18.42
CA LEU A 69 7.40 8.56 19.43
C LEU A 69 6.04 9.28 19.44
N ILE A 70 4.95 8.52 19.49
CA ILE A 70 3.59 9.02 19.71
C ILE A 70 3.22 8.71 21.17
N THR A 71 2.85 9.72 21.95
CA THR A 71 2.55 9.59 23.39
C THR A 71 1.03 9.47 23.66
N VAL A 72 0.67 8.91 24.82
CA VAL A 72 -0.72 8.83 25.29
C VAL A 72 -1.07 10.10 26.06
N GLY A 73 -2.05 10.87 25.58
CA GLY A 73 -2.55 12.07 26.26
C GLY A 73 -2.26 13.38 25.52
N VAL A 74 -3.30 14.23 25.56
CA VAL A 74 -3.62 15.48 24.84
C VAL A 74 -2.47 16.30 24.23
N ASP A 75 -2.75 16.76 23.01
CA ASP A 75 -2.05 17.74 22.19
C ASP A 75 -1.36 18.88 22.97
N ASP A 76 -0.07 19.11 22.71
CA ASP A 76 0.54 20.44 22.82
C ASP A 76 -0.01 21.31 21.68
N VAL A 77 -1.21 21.86 21.88
CA VAL A 77 -1.70 23.10 21.24
C VAL A 77 -2.00 24.11 22.32
#